data_AF-A0A1Q4E5Q3-F1
#
_entry.id   AF-A0A1Q4E5Q3-F1
#
_cell.length_a   1.000
_cell.length_b   1.000
_cell.length_c   1.000
_cell.angle_alpha   90.00
_cell.angle_beta   90.00
_cell.angle_gamma   90.00
#
_symmetry.space_group_name_H-M   'P 1'
#
loop_
_entity.id
_entity.type
_entity.pdbx_description
1 polymer ?
#
loop_
_entity_poly.entity_id
_entity_poly.type
_entity_poly.pdbx_seq_one_letter_code
_entity_poly.pdbx_strand_id
1 'polypeptide(L)'
;MHRNFDWHGTEDFPGSLPRPNRRLTALAQDVARLARPLLPAGSELILGLEATADGQIHLLWWRRRDFRRVAIISATPDAFCPEDSDEGALQDAAAALLDYLAGRWPTPPGALGAITDGTGVAFAPDHPAPSAEGWLLRHATGESTLAMILDLDPAGPCGLLTGAQAAGSFH
;
A
#
# COMPACT_ATOMS: atom_id res chain seq x y z
N MET A 1 -14.39 32.40 35.52
CA MET A 1 -13.67 31.99 34.30
C MET A 1 -13.11 30.58 34.55
N HIS A 2 -13.85 29.55 34.17
CA HIS A 2 -13.42 28.16 34.23
C HIS A 2 -13.47 27.61 32.80
N ARG A 3 -12.32 27.21 32.25
CA ARG A 3 -12.22 26.46 31.00
C ARG A 3 -12.32 24.97 31.37
N ASN A 4 -13.50 24.39 31.22
CA ASN A 4 -13.63 22.95 31.08
C ASN A 4 -13.44 22.63 29.61
N PHE A 5 -12.34 21.97 29.28
CA PHE A 5 -12.13 21.33 27.98
C PHE A 5 -12.59 19.89 28.16
N ASP A 6 -13.82 19.61 27.76
CA ASP A 6 -14.36 18.24 27.69
C ASP A 6 -13.76 17.54 26.46
N TRP A 7 -12.95 16.50 26.69
CA TRP A 7 -12.45 15.58 25.67
C TRP A 7 -13.32 14.32 25.57
N HIS A 8 -14.62 14.50 25.35
CA HIS A 8 -15.50 13.38 25.03
C HIS A 8 -16.23 13.62 23.71
N GLY A 9 -15.68 13.03 22.67
CA GLY A 9 -16.26 12.95 21.33
C GLY A 9 -15.37 12.06 20.49
N THR A 10 -15.42 10.76 20.80
CA THR A 10 -14.91 9.67 19.96
C THR A 10 -15.19 9.95 18.50
N GLU A 11 -14.13 10.17 17.72
CA GLU A 11 -14.23 10.28 16.27
C GLU A 11 -14.78 8.97 15.73
N ASP A 12 -15.93 9.07 15.09
CA ASP A 12 -16.57 8.02 14.31
C ASP A 12 -15.58 7.53 13.23
N PHE A 13 -14.96 6.37 13.44
CA PHE A 13 -14.35 5.58 12.36
C PHE A 13 -15.24 4.39 11.98
N PRO A 14 -16.33 4.54 11.20
CA PRO A 14 -17.03 3.40 10.64
C PRO A 14 -16.60 3.18 9.19
N GLY A 15 -15.34 2.80 9.01
CA GLY A 15 -14.83 2.24 7.77
C GLY A 15 -14.24 0.87 8.07
N SER A 16 -15.09 -0.12 8.36
CA SER A 16 -14.62 -1.49 8.56
C SER A 16 -13.79 -1.93 7.37
N LEU A 17 -12.53 -2.27 7.62
CA LEU A 17 -11.60 -2.76 6.61
C LEU A 17 -12.23 -3.96 5.89
N PRO A 18 -12.22 -3.97 4.56
CA PRO A 18 -13.00 -4.93 3.83
C PRO A 18 -12.33 -6.29 3.98
N ARG A 19 -13.04 -7.27 4.56
CA ARG A 19 -12.52 -8.63 4.73
C ARG A 19 -11.96 -9.14 3.39
N PRO A 20 -10.84 -9.89 3.41
CA PRO A 20 -10.34 -10.55 2.21
C PRO A 20 -11.47 -11.32 1.55
N ASN A 21 -11.66 -11.09 0.25
CA ASN A 21 -12.55 -11.92 -0.55
C ASN A 21 -11.77 -12.45 -1.75
N ARG A 22 -12.33 -13.45 -2.41
CA ARG A 22 -11.66 -14.17 -3.51
C ARG A 22 -11.14 -13.23 -4.60
N ARG A 23 -11.89 -12.17 -4.94
CA ARG A 23 -11.50 -11.21 -5.97
C ARG A 23 -10.35 -10.31 -5.52
N LEU A 24 -10.42 -9.75 -4.31
CA LEU A 24 -9.31 -8.94 -3.76
C LEU A 24 -8.02 -9.75 -3.70
N THR A 25 -8.14 -10.99 -3.25
CA THR A 25 -6.99 -11.91 -3.12
C THR A 25 -6.36 -12.20 -4.48
N ALA A 26 -7.18 -12.47 -5.51
CA ALA A 26 -6.69 -12.72 -6.87
C ALA A 26 -5.97 -11.50 -7.46
N LEU A 27 -6.54 -10.30 -7.32
CA LEU A 27 -5.91 -9.06 -7.79
C LEU A 27 -4.56 -8.80 -7.10
N ALA A 28 -4.49 -9.03 -5.78
CA ALA A 28 -3.24 -8.92 -5.05
C ALA A 28 -2.21 -9.99 -5.46
N GLN A 29 -2.65 -11.20 -5.80
CA GLN A 29 -1.75 -12.27 -6.28
C GLN A 29 -1.14 -11.91 -7.63
N ASP A 30 -1.94 -11.31 -8.52
CA ASP A 30 -1.45 -10.83 -9.81
C ASP A 30 -0.45 -9.68 -9.64
N VAL A 31 -0.75 -8.71 -8.78
CA VAL A 31 0.19 -7.63 -8.45
C VAL A 31 1.51 -8.16 -7.90
N ALA A 32 1.47 -9.03 -6.88
CA ALA A 32 2.68 -9.59 -6.30
C ALA A 32 3.49 -10.36 -7.34
N ARG A 33 2.84 -11.19 -8.17
CA ARG A 33 3.49 -11.95 -9.24
C ARG A 33 4.16 -11.03 -10.27
N LEU A 34 3.47 -10.01 -10.73
CA LEU A 34 3.94 -9.07 -11.77
C LEU A 34 4.99 -8.08 -11.23
N ALA A 35 5.03 -7.84 -9.92
CA ALA A 35 6.08 -7.03 -9.31
C ALA A 35 7.44 -7.74 -9.22
N ARG A 36 7.49 -9.08 -9.25
CA ARG A 36 8.73 -9.87 -9.06
C ARG A 36 9.86 -9.51 -10.04
N PRO A 37 9.63 -9.39 -11.37
CA PRO A 37 10.70 -9.02 -12.30
C PRO A 37 11.29 -7.64 -12.01
N LEU A 38 10.47 -6.73 -11.47
CA LEU A 38 10.83 -5.35 -11.11
C LEU A 38 11.46 -5.23 -9.71
N LEU A 39 11.60 -6.35 -9.00
CA LEU A 39 12.22 -6.47 -7.68
C LEU A 39 13.35 -7.51 -7.73
N PRO A 40 14.55 -7.13 -8.23
CA PRO A 40 15.67 -8.06 -8.36
C PRO A 40 16.00 -8.73 -7.02
N ALA A 41 16.40 -10.01 -7.05
CA ALA A 41 16.79 -10.73 -5.86
C ALA A 41 17.92 -9.99 -5.10
N GLY A 42 17.71 -9.75 -3.80
CA GLY A 42 18.66 -9.02 -2.96
C GLY A 42 18.70 -7.50 -3.18
N SER A 43 17.79 -6.92 -3.96
CA SER A 43 17.77 -5.49 -4.28
C SER A 43 17.43 -4.57 -3.10
N GLU A 44 16.95 -5.11 -1.97
CA GLU A 44 16.52 -4.32 -0.81
C GLU A 44 15.50 -3.22 -1.20
N LEU A 45 14.74 -3.45 -2.27
CA LEU A 45 13.74 -2.51 -2.78
C LEU A 45 12.35 -2.83 -2.24
N ILE A 46 11.61 -1.78 -1.95
CA ILE A 46 10.18 -1.81 -1.62
C ILE A 46 9.47 -1.14 -2.79
N LEU A 47 8.43 -1.78 -3.32
CA LEU A 47 7.61 -1.24 -4.41
C LEU A 47 6.26 -0.78 -3.88
N GLY A 48 5.89 0.45 -4.19
CA GLY A 48 4.58 1.03 -3.95
C GLY A 48 3.84 1.22 -5.24
N LEU A 49 2.51 1.10 -5.14
CA LEU A 49 1.55 1.34 -6.19
C LEU A 49 0.60 2.40 -5.66
N GLU A 50 0.36 3.46 -6.41
CA GLU A 50 -0.57 4.51 -5.98
C GLU A 50 -1.41 5.00 -7.16
N ALA A 51 -2.71 5.09 -6.94
CA ALA A 51 -3.66 5.75 -7.81
C ALA A 51 -3.92 7.16 -7.27
N THR A 52 -3.86 8.16 -8.14
CA THR A 52 -4.04 9.56 -7.79
C THR A 52 -5.37 10.11 -8.31
N ALA A 53 -5.81 11.26 -7.78
CA ALA A 53 -7.12 11.85 -8.10
C ALA A 53 -7.27 12.26 -9.57
N ASP A 54 -6.16 12.55 -10.23
CA ASP A 54 -6.07 12.84 -11.67
C ASP A 54 -6.02 11.57 -12.54
N GLY A 55 -6.16 10.39 -11.93
CA GLY A 55 -6.27 9.12 -12.63
C GLY A 55 -4.94 8.51 -13.04
N GLN A 56 -3.81 8.98 -12.49
CA GLN A 56 -2.51 8.35 -12.75
C GLN A 56 -2.29 7.14 -11.85
N ILE A 57 -1.51 6.19 -12.36
CA ILE A 57 -0.88 5.12 -11.58
C ILE A 57 0.59 5.42 -11.43
N HIS A 58 1.06 5.47 -10.18
CA HIS A 58 2.45 5.64 -9.80
C HIS A 58 3.01 4.30 -9.32
N LEU A 59 4.11 3.88 -9.95
CA LEU A 59 5.00 2.85 -9.43
C LEU A 59 6.15 3.53 -8.71
N LEU A 60 6.32 3.24 -7.41
CA LEU A 60 7.24 3.94 -6.52
C LEU A 60 8.27 2.95 -5.97
N TRP A 61 9.57 3.18 -6.20
CA TRP A 61 10.61 2.34 -5.60
C TRP A 61 11.30 3.08 -4.48
N TRP A 62 11.38 2.45 -3.32
CA TRP A 62 12.19 2.91 -2.20
C TRP A 62 13.28 1.90 -1.88
N ARG A 63 14.41 2.43 -1.40
CA ARG A 63 15.47 1.60 -0.83
C ARG A 63 15.19 1.34 0.64
N ARG A 64 15.10 0.07 1.04
CA ARG A 64 14.81 -0.37 2.41
C ARG A 64 15.69 0.29 3.47
N ARG A 65 17.00 0.39 3.23
CA ARG A 65 17.97 0.82 4.26
C ARG A 65 17.72 2.21 4.84
N ASP A 66 17.12 3.11 4.06
CA ASP A 66 16.94 4.52 4.41
C ASP A 66 15.62 5.12 3.92
N PHE A 67 14.71 4.29 3.41
CA PHE A 67 13.41 4.65 2.82
C PHE A 67 13.47 5.76 1.78
N ARG A 68 14.64 6.01 1.17
CA ARG A 68 14.76 7.00 0.12
C ARG A 68 14.06 6.48 -1.13
N ARG A 69 13.16 7.29 -1.71
CA ARG A 69 12.59 7.03 -3.03
C ARG A 69 13.70 7.12 -4.08
N VAL A 70 13.92 6.04 -4.80
CA VAL A 70 14.99 5.91 -5.81
C VAL A 70 14.46 6.00 -7.23
N ALA A 71 13.19 5.68 -7.47
CA ALA A 71 12.54 5.81 -8.76
C ALA A 71 11.04 6.04 -8.61
N ILE A 72 10.45 6.66 -9.64
CA ILE A 72 9.01 6.74 -9.85
C ILE A 72 8.71 6.63 -11.33
N ILE A 73 7.69 5.85 -11.69
CA ILE A 73 7.08 5.85 -13.01
C ILE A 73 5.61 6.22 -12.82
N SER A 74 5.16 7.24 -13.54
CA SER A 74 3.79 7.76 -13.45
C SER A 74 3.18 7.76 -14.84
N ALA A 75 1.98 7.20 -14.98
CA ALA A 75 1.26 7.20 -16.24
C ALA A 75 -0.25 7.21 -16.00
N THR A 76 -1.00 7.85 -16.90
CA THR A 76 -2.44 7.63 -17.03
C THR A 76 -2.72 6.34 -17.83
N PRO A 77 -3.91 5.72 -17.73
CA PRO A 77 -4.21 4.45 -18.40
C PRO A 77 -3.95 4.44 -19.92
N ASP A 78 -4.15 5.57 -20.60
CA ASP A 78 -3.90 5.75 -22.03
C ASP A 78 -2.40 5.89 -22.38
N ALA A 79 -1.54 6.10 -21.37
CA ALA A 79 -0.11 6.31 -21.50
C ALA A 79 0.71 5.29 -20.68
N PHE A 80 0.10 4.18 -20.27
CA PHE A 80 0.83 3.07 -19.64
C PHE A 80 1.96 2.57 -20.55
N CYS A 81 2.96 1.98 -19.93
CA CYS A 81 3.99 1.26 -20.64
C CYS A 81 3.35 0.14 -21.49
N PRO A 82 4.02 -0.30 -22.57
CA PRO A 82 3.51 -1.41 -23.38
C PRO A 82 3.12 -2.62 -22.50
N GLU A 83 1.98 -3.25 -22.82
CA GLU A 83 1.44 -4.38 -22.03
C GLU A 83 2.43 -5.57 -21.96
N ASP A 84 3.33 -5.69 -22.94
CA ASP A 84 4.40 -6.70 -22.98
C ASP A 84 5.63 -6.33 -22.12
N SER A 85 5.66 -5.14 -21.52
CA SER A 85 6.67 -4.72 -20.54
C SER A 85 6.25 -5.11 -19.12
N ASP A 86 7.22 -5.39 -18.26
CA ASP A 86 6.97 -5.71 -16.85
C ASP A 86 6.25 -4.54 -16.13
N GLU A 87 6.64 -3.29 -16.43
CA GLU A 87 6.01 -2.09 -15.88
C GLU A 87 4.57 -1.90 -16.37
N GLY A 88 4.30 -2.12 -17.67
CA GLY A 88 2.97 -1.99 -18.24
C GLY A 88 1.99 -3.00 -17.65
N ALA A 89 2.40 -4.28 -17.62
CA ALA A 89 1.62 -5.34 -16.98
C ALA A 89 1.35 -5.04 -15.50
N LEU A 90 2.34 -4.50 -14.76
CA LEU A 90 2.14 -4.10 -13.37
C LEU A 90 1.22 -2.88 -13.23
N GLN A 91 1.30 -1.88 -14.12
CA GLN A 91 0.41 -0.72 -14.11
C GLN A 91 -1.05 -1.14 -14.28
N ASP A 92 -1.35 -2.05 -15.20
CA ASP A 92 -2.70 -2.60 -15.40
C ASP A 92 -3.20 -3.35 -14.16
N ALA A 93 -2.37 -4.23 -13.60
CA ALA A 93 -2.72 -4.97 -12.40
C ALA A 93 -2.91 -4.06 -11.18
N ALA A 94 -2.07 -3.04 -11.04
CA ALA A 94 -2.18 -2.01 -10.01
C ALA A 94 -3.48 -1.21 -10.16
N ALA A 95 -3.82 -0.76 -11.37
CA ALA A 95 -5.06 -0.05 -11.64
C ALA A 95 -6.27 -0.89 -11.24
N ALA A 96 -6.31 -2.17 -11.64
CA ALA A 96 -7.41 -3.07 -11.30
C ALA A 96 -7.52 -3.34 -9.79
N LEU A 97 -6.40 -3.52 -9.09
CA LEU A 97 -6.37 -3.68 -7.63
C LEU A 97 -6.87 -2.43 -6.93
N LEU A 98 -6.34 -1.26 -7.29
CA LEU A 98 -6.62 0.01 -6.62
C LEU A 98 -8.03 0.53 -6.90
N ASP A 99 -8.56 0.35 -8.11
CA ASP A 99 -9.97 0.62 -8.41
C ASP A 99 -10.90 -0.26 -7.56
N TYR A 100 -10.60 -1.56 -7.50
CA TYR A 100 -11.37 -2.50 -6.69
C TYR A 100 -11.27 -2.18 -5.18
N LEU A 101 -10.13 -1.69 -4.73
CA LEU A 101 -9.89 -1.27 -3.35
C LEU A 101 -10.65 0.03 -3.05
N ALA A 102 -10.60 1.02 -3.95
CA ALA A 102 -11.31 2.29 -3.82
C ALA A 102 -12.83 2.10 -3.68
N GLY A 103 -13.42 1.18 -4.46
CA GLY A 103 -14.85 0.85 -4.36
C GLY A 103 -15.29 0.24 -3.02
N ARG A 104 -14.35 -0.03 -2.11
CA ARG A 104 -14.62 -0.53 -0.75
C ARG A 104 -14.57 0.56 0.32
N TRP A 105 -14.12 1.77 0.00
CA TRP A 105 -14.23 2.91 0.89
C TRP A 105 -15.64 3.51 0.80
N PRO A 106 -16.26 3.90 1.93
CA PRO A 106 -17.50 4.68 1.89
C PRO A 106 -17.34 5.98 1.11
N THR A 107 -16.20 6.65 1.31
CA THR A 107 -15.75 7.82 0.55
C THR A 107 -14.30 7.59 0.16
N PRO A 108 -14.00 7.25 -1.10
CA PRO A 108 -12.64 6.96 -1.54
C PRO A 108 -11.71 8.17 -1.34
N PRO A 109 -10.48 7.97 -0.85
CA PRO A 109 -9.50 9.05 -0.74
C PRO A 109 -9.02 9.49 -2.13
N GLY A 110 -8.58 10.74 -2.24
CA GLY A 110 -8.05 11.28 -3.50
C GLY A 110 -6.73 10.63 -3.95
N ALA A 111 -6.02 9.96 -3.07
CA ALA A 111 -4.91 9.08 -3.43
C ALA A 111 -5.01 7.79 -2.60
N LEU A 112 -4.79 6.65 -3.27
CA LEU A 112 -4.92 5.33 -2.69
C LEU A 112 -3.82 4.42 -3.24
N GLY A 113 -3.17 3.66 -2.37
CA GLY A 113 -2.09 2.80 -2.77
C GLY A 113 -1.87 1.59 -1.88
N ALA A 114 -0.94 0.77 -2.34
CA ALA A 114 -0.49 -0.45 -1.69
C ALA A 114 1.04 -0.57 -1.82
N ILE A 115 1.64 -1.44 -1.02
CA ILE A 115 3.02 -1.86 -1.15
C ILE A 115 3.10 -3.35 -1.47
N THR A 116 4.18 -3.76 -2.12
CA THR A 116 4.50 -5.15 -2.42
C THR A 116 6.01 -5.38 -2.38
N ASP A 117 6.41 -6.57 -1.97
CA ASP A 117 7.76 -7.12 -2.08
C ASP A 117 7.85 -8.25 -3.14
N GLY A 118 6.81 -8.40 -3.96
CA GLY A 118 6.69 -9.49 -4.93
C GLY A 118 6.18 -10.81 -4.33
N THR A 119 5.95 -10.88 -3.01
CA THR A 119 5.35 -12.03 -2.32
C THR A 119 3.98 -11.66 -1.77
N GLY A 120 3.89 -10.53 -1.07
CA GLY A 120 2.67 -10.03 -0.45
C GLY A 120 2.22 -8.68 -1.01
N VAL A 121 1.06 -8.25 -0.53
CA VAL A 121 0.48 -6.94 -0.85
C VAL A 121 -0.23 -6.42 0.39
N ALA A 122 0.08 -5.19 0.77
CA ALA A 122 -0.52 -4.54 1.92
C ALA A 122 -0.84 -3.08 1.64
N PHE A 123 -1.76 -2.50 2.38
CA PHE A 123 -2.12 -1.08 2.26
C PHE A 123 -2.34 -0.47 3.64
N ALA A 124 -2.35 0.87 3.72
CA ALA A 124 -2.56 1.59 4.97
C ALA A 124 -3.89 2.35 4.91
N PRO A 125 -4.94 1.92 5.63
CA PRO A 125 -6.26 2.53 5.54
C PRO A 125 -6.29 3.97 6.04
N ASP A 126 -5.59 4.23 7.13
CA ASP A 126 -5.52 5.55 7.80
C ASP A 126 -4.57 6.51 7.06
N HIS A 127 -3.69 5.96 6.23
CA HIS A 127 -2.73 6.71 5.41
C HIS A 127 -2.71 6.14 3.99
N PRO A 128 -3.75 6.38 3.19
CA PRO A 128 -3.98 5.65 1.95
C PRO A 128 -2.98 5.93 0.83
N ALA A 129 -2.15 6.99 0.92
CA ALA A 129 -1.23 7.40 -0.13
C ALA A 129 0.25 7.08 0.21
N PRO A 130 0.84 6.00 -0.36
CA PRO A 130 2.25 5.65 -0.17
C PRO A 130 3.26 6.74 -0.54
N SER A 131 2.91 7.67 -1.44
CA SER A 131 3.78 8.77 -1.86
C SER A 131 3.91 9.87 -0.79
N ALA A 132 3.06 9.88 0.24
CA ALA A 132 3.09 10.86 1.30
C ALA A 132 4.44 10.87 2.05
N GLU A 133 4.88 12.06 2.45
CA GLU A 133 6.14 12.22 3.17
C GLU A 133 6.13 11.43 4.50
N GLY A 134 7.20 10.69 4.76
CA GLY A 134 7.34 9.89 5.99
C GLY A 134 6.46 8.64 6.06
N TRP A 135 5.71 8.29 4.99
CA TRP A 135 4.79 7.15 4.98
C TRP A 135 5.47 5.84 5.38
N LEU A 136 6.59 5.47 4.73
CA LEU A 136 7.32 4.25 5.07
C LEU A 136 7.88 4.27 6.49
N LEU A 137 8.36 5.43 6.96
CA LEU A 137 8.94 5.56 8.29
C LEU A 137 7.87 5.32 9.36
N ARG A 138 6.67 5.87 9.17
CA ARG A 138 5.52 5.70 10.06
C ARG A 138 5.16 4.22 10.26
N HIS A 139 5.18 3.44 9.20
CA HIS A 139 4.92 1.99 9.29
C HIS A 139 6.11 1.21 9.86
N ALA A 140 7.33 1.59 9.48
CA ALA A 140 8.56 0.99 10.01
C ALA A 140 8.72 1.19 11.53
N THR A 141 8.22 2.31 12.07
CA THR A 141 8.28 2.63 13.51
C THR A 141 7.07 2.12 14.30
N GLY A 142 6.08 1.54 13.63
CA GLY A 142 4.83 1.10 14.27
C GLY A 142 3.87 2.22 14.66
N GLU A 143 4.09 3.45 14.17
CA GLU A 143 3.14 4.56 14.36
C GLU A 143 1.83 4.32 13.58
N SER A 144 1.87 3.52 12.52
CA SER A 144 0.67 3.03 11.83
C SER A 144 0.85 1.60 11.34
N THR A 145 -0.25 0.85 11.24
CA THR A 145 -0.25 -0.56 10.86
C THR A 145 -0.71 -0.75 9.41
N LEU A 146 -0.09 -1.70 8.73
CA LEU A 146 -0.52 -2.15 7.40
C LEU A 146 -1.62 -3.20 7.51
N ALA A 147 -2.66 -3.05 6.69
CA ALA A 147 -3.64 -4.09 6.43
C ALA A 147 -3.12 -5.01 5.32
N MET A 148 -2.85 -6.28 5.67
CA MET A 148 -2.39 -7.29 4.71
C MET A 148 -3.55 -7.80 3.87
N ILE A 149 -3.42 -7.72 2.54
CA ILE A 149 -4.28 -8.44 1.60
C ILE A 149 -3.67 -9.83 1.34
N LEU A 150 -2.36 -9.87 1.15
CA LEU A 150 -1.51 -11.04 1.12
C LEU A 150 -0.30 -10.80 2.01
N ASP A 151 0.09 -11.81 2.78
CA ASP A 151 1.20 -11.70 3.72
C ASP A 151 2.50 -11.34 3.00
N LEU A 152 3.15 -10.28 3.48
CA LEU A 152 4.49 -9.87 3.05
C LEU A 152 5.54 -10.85 3.58
N ASP A 153 6.67 -10.96 2.89
CA ASP A 153 7.79 -11.78 3.36
C ASP A 153 8.45 -11.11 4.58
N PRO A 154 8.40 -11.72 5.77
CA PRO A 154 9.02 -11.15 6.97
C PRO A 154 10.54 -11.07 6.89
N ALA A 155 11.17 -11.89 6.03
CA ALA A 155 12.61 -11.82 5.74
C ALA A 155 12.92 -10.86 4.57
N GLY A 156 11.90 -10.44 3.83
CA GLY A 156 12.02 -9.60 2.65
C GLY A 156 12.15 -8.10 2.95
N PRO A 157 12.25 -7.25 1.91
CA PRO A 157 12.41 -5.82 2.08
C PRO A 157 11.26 -5.12 2.82
N CYS A 158 10.05 -5.69 2.76
CA CYS A 158 8.90 -5.16 3.48
C CYS A 158 8.76 -5.68 4.93
N GLY A 159 9.58 -6.66 5.36
CA GLY A 159 9.45 -7.29 6.68
C GLY A 159 9.64 -6.35 7.88
N LEU A 160 10.23 -5.18 7.67
CA LEU A 160 10.34 -4.14 8.70
C LEU A 160 9.06 -3.30 8.86
N LEU A 161 8.19 -3.30 7.85
CA LEU A 161 6.90 -2.59 7.84
C LEU A 161 5.80 -3.42 8.50
N THR A 162 6.08 -4.70 8.75
CA THR A 162 5.19 -5.62 9.46
C THR A 162 5.38 -5.56 10.98
N GLY A 163 6.04 -4.50 11.48
CA GLY A 163 6.43 -4.32 12.87
C GLY A 163 5.24 -4.35 13.85
N ALA A 164 5.16 -5.46 14.59
CA ALA A 164 4.32 -5.78 15.74
C ALA A 164 2.81 -6.05 15.49
N GLN A 165 2.48 -7.25 15.01
CA GLN A 165 1.52 -8.11 15.73
C GLN A 165 2.10 -8.57 17.09
N ALA A 166 2.55 -7.63 17.93
CA ALA A 166 3.08 -7.89 19.27
C ALA A 166 2.30 -7.06 20.31
N ALA A 167 0.97 -7.05 20.18
CA ALA A 167 0.07 -6.66 21.26
C ALA A 167 -1.16 -7.58 21.23
N GLY A 168 -1.12 -8.66 22.02
CA GLY A 168 -2.31 -9.36 22.49
C GLY A 168 -2.83 -10.50 21.63
N SER A 169 -2.11 -11.64 21.62
CA SER A 169 -2.86 -12.90 21.66
C SER A 169 -3.76 -12.87 22.89
N PHE A 170 -5.05 -13.00 22.63
CA PHE A 170 -6.16 -13.03 23.56
C PHE A 170 -5.85 -13.76 24.88
N HIS A 171 -6.12 -13.07 25.98
CA HIS A 171 -6.31 -13.66 27.31
C HIS A 171 -7.77 -14.05 27.49
#